data_AF-A0A1B0ZMJ7-F1
#
_entry.id   AF-A0A1B0ZMJ7-F1
#
_cell.length_a   1.000
_cell.length_b   1.000
_cell.length_c   1.000
_cell.angle_alpha   90.00
_cell.angle_beta   90.00
_cell.angle_gamma   90.00
#
_symmetry.space_group_name_H-M   'P 1'
#
loop_
_entity.id
_entity.type
_entity.pdbx_description
1 polymer ?
#
loop_
_entity_poly.entity_id
_entity_poly.type
_entity_poly.pdbx_seq_one_letter_code
_entity_poly.pdbx_strand_id
1 'polypeptide(L)'
;MLTRLSLRLRIFLFFCLIALAAIAAVVVALWIGYARAAAPELLDAFVFSGALSLFAILGICAGIWLLFDENVAKPIERLAAHLRARAHGGVTSALDQNTARYLGDLAPAASDLAGQLGAATLSTAEAIARETARLEAEKARLTTLLSEVPVATVMAAPDHRIVLYDAQAAAVLSQIAPARLGASLGDYLERGPLEAAHKKMIRTGKEVSARITGTDGRQTYGVQLKPLGDSHGYVVIFDSAEAEIPPEAARPLIYDFALLNPEARRIEDRPLSDLSFAVFDTETTGLLPHKDHVVQLGALRVLRGRIVEGETLDLLVNPGAPIPAASTRVHGVTDAMVKNAPDITSVSTTFHHFATGAVIVAHNAPFDMAFLRRAAKKSGLTWDHPVLDTVLLSAVLFGASVPHTLDALCDRLDVTIPTALRHTALGDARATAEVLCRMLPMLEARGFTTLGDVIAQTRQHGRLLQDLNPVDKQGDAWQVGSKT
;
A
#
# COMPACT_ATOMS: atom_id res chain seq x y z
N MET A 1 -15.02 17.28 21.37
CA MET A 1 -15.15 15.81 21.60
C MET A 1 -15.98 15.09 20.52
N LEU A 2 -17.13 15.63 20.07
CA LEU A 2 -18.01 14.97 19.08
C LEU A 2 -17.46 14.90 17.63
N THR A 3 -16.49 15.73 17.25
CA THR A 3 -15.95 15.77 15.88
C THR A 3 -15.08 14.57 15.51
N ARG A 4 -14.64 13.76 16.49
CA ARG A 4 -13.88 12.53 16.25
C ARG A 4 -14.77 11.33 15.87
N LEU A 5 -16.09 11.44 16.05
CA LEU A 5 -17.04 10.36 15.75
C LEU A 5 -17.46 10.42 14.28
N SER A 6 -17.59 9.26 13.62
CA SER A 6 -18.11 9.19 12.25
C SER A 6 -19.49 9.83 12.15
N LEU A 7 -19.85 10.34 10.97
CA LEU A 7 -21.16 10.97 10.75
C LEU A 7 -22.28 9.99 11.09
N ARG A 8 -22.17 8.74 10.62
CA ARG A 8 -23.12 7.66 10.89
C ARG A 8 -23.29 7.37 12.38
N LEU A 9 -22.19 7.33 13.15
CA LEU A 9 -22.27 7.10 14.59
C LEU A 9 -22.92 8.28 15.32
N ARG A 10 -22.62 9.52 14.91
CA ARG A 10 -23.30 10.71 15.46
C ARG A 10 -24.80 10.67 15.21
N ILE A 11 -25.21 10.30 13.99
CA ILE A 11 -26.62 10.17 13.63
C ILE A 11 -27.27 9.04 14.43
N PHE A 12 -26.63 7.88 14.55
CA PHE A 12 -27.14 6.78 15.36
C PHE A 12 -27.36 7.19 16.82
N LEU A 13 -26.36 7.83 17.46
CA LEU A 13 -26.47 8.32 18.83
C LEU A 13 -27.58 9.36 18.99
N PHE A 14 -27.81 10.19 17.98
CA PHE A 14 -28.91 11.14 17.96
C PHE A 14 -30.28 10.44 17.96
N PHE A 15 -30.46 9.40 17.14
CA PHE A 15 -31.69 8.60 17.15
C PHE A 15 -31.88 7.81 18.45
N CYS A 16 -30.80 7.30 19.06
CA CYS A 16 -30.86 6.69 20.39
C CYS A 16 -31.32 7.69 21.45
N LEU A 17 -30.84 8.94 21.39
CA LEU A 17 -31.27 10.00 22.30
C LEU A 17 -32.75 10.34 22.13
N ILE A 18 -33.24 10.42 20.89
CA ILE A 18 -34.66 10.65 20.59
C ILE A 18 -35.52 9.51 21.17
N ALA A 19 -35.13 8.26 20.93
CA ALA A 19 -35.86 7.11 21.44
C ALA A 19 -35.93 7.13 22.98
N LEU A 20 -34.81 7.40 23.65
CA LEU A 20 -34.75 7.48 25.11
C LEU A 20 -35.62 8.63 25.66
N ALA A 21 -35.58 9.80 25.03
CA ALA A 21 -36.42 10.94 25.41
C ALA A 21 -37.92 10.64 25.23
N ALA A 22 -38.30 10.00 24.12
CA ALA A 22 -39.68 9.60 23.86
C ALA A 22 -40.18 8.55 24.85
N ILE A 23 -39.35 7.54 25.16
CA ILE A 23 -39.65 6.53 26.18
C ILE A 23 -39.86 7.19 27.55
N ALA A 24 -38.96 8.08 27.96
CA ALA A 24 -39.08 8.80 29.23
C ALA A 24 -40.38 9.63 29.30
N ALA A 25 -40.75 10.31 28.22
CA ALA A 25 -42.00 11.08 28.15
C ALA A 25 -43.24 10.18 28.31
N VAL A 26 -43.26 9.01 27.65
CA VAL A 26 -44.34 8.02 27.80
C VAL A 26 -44.41 7.47 29.22
N VAL A 27 -43.28 7.13 29.82
CA VAL A 27 -43.22 6.64 31.21
C VAL A 27 -43.77 7.68 32.19
N VAL A 28 -43.40 8.95 32.05
CA VAL A 28 -43.92 10.05 32.88
C VAL A 28 -45.43 10.23 32.68
N ALA A 29 -45.90 10.19 31.43
CA ALA A 29 -47.32 10.33 31.13
C ALA A 29 -48.17 9.18 31.71
N LEU A 30 -47.69 7.94 31.57
CA LEU A 30 -48.34 6.76 32.15
C LEU A 30 -48.31 6.79 33.68
N TRP A 31 -47.21 7.25 34.28
CA TRP A 31 -47.12 7.40 35.73
C TRP A 31 -48.09 8.44 36.27
N ILE A 32 -48.18 9.62 35.64
CA ILE A 32 -49.17 10.66 36.01
C ILE A 32 -50.60 10.13 35.83
N GLY A 33 -50.86 9.42 34.73
CA GLY A 33 -52.17 8.82 34.45
C GLY A 33 -52.58 7.80 35.52
N TYR A 34 -51.68 6.87 35.87
CA TYR A 34 -51.91 5.88 36.91
C TYR A 34 -52.11 6.52 38.29
N ALA A 35 -51.26 7.48 38.66
CA ALA A 35 -51.37 8.19 39.93
C ALA A 35 -52.71 8.94 40.09
N ARG A 36 -53.27 9.45 38.97
CA ARG A 36 -54.58 10.11 38.97
C ARG A 36 -55.77 9.15 38.95
N ALA A 37 -55.61 7.97 38.36
CA ALA A 37 -56.70 7.00 38.25
C ALA A 37 -57.13 6.44 39.61
N ALA A 38 -56.22 6.42 40.60
CA ALA A 38 -56.45 5.95 41.97
C ALA A 38 -57.08 4.54 42.07
N ALA A 39 -56.93 3.72 41.02
CA ALA A 39 -57.48 2.38 40.86
C ALA A 39 -56.34 1.37 40.69
N PRO A 40 -55.98 0.61 41.75
CA PRO A 40 -54.85 -0.31 41.72
C PRO A 40 -55.00 -1.42 40.66
N GLU A 41 -56.23 -1.86 40.35
CA GLU A 41 -56.50 -2.89 39.34
C GLU A 41 -56.07 -2.50 37.91
N LEU A 42 -55.82 -1.21 37.64
CA LEU A 42 -55.40 -0.76 36.31
C LEU A 42 -53.90 -0.94 36.05
N LEU A 43 -53.10 -1.33 37.05
CA LEU A 43 -51.64 -1.40 36.94
C LEU A 43 -51.19 -2.23 35.73
N ASP A 44 -51.76 -3.41 35.54
CA ASP A 44 -51.41 -4.32 34.45
C ASP A 44 -51.67 -3.69 33.06
N ALA A 45 -52.74 -2.92 32.91
CA ALA A 45 -53.07 -2.23 31.67
C ALA A 45 -52.07 -1.10 31.35
N PHE A 46 -51.61 -0.36 32.36
CA PHE A 46 -50.58 0.67 32.20
C PHE A 46 -49.21 0.07 31.90
N VAL A 47 -48.84 -1.03 32.57
CA VAL A 47 -47.59 -1.76 32.32
C VAL A 47 -47.57 -2.31 30.88
N PHE A 48 -48.65 -2.97 30.45
CA PHE A 48 -48.78 -3.45 29.08
C PHE A 48 -48.68 -2.32 28.05
N SER A 49 -49.40 -1.21 28.29
CA SER A 49 -49.36 -0.03 27.41
C SER A 49 -47.97 0.60 27.33
N GLY A 50 -47.24 0.64 28.45
CA GLY A 50 -45.86 1.11 28.52
C GLY A 50 -44.90 0.22 27.74
N ALA A 51 -44.99 -1.10 27.92
CA ALA A 51 -44.20 -2.07 27.18
C ALA A 51 -44.47 -1.99 25.66
N LEU A 52 -45.74 -1.94 25.25
CA LEU A 52 -46.12 -1.80 23.85
C LEU A 52 -45.57 -0.51 23.23
N SER A 53 -45.71 0.61 23.94
CA SER A 53 -45.23 1.92 23.49
C SER A 53 -43.69 1.96 23.38
N LEU A 54 -42.99 1.33 24.32
CA LEU A 54 -41.53 1.19 24.29
C LEU A 54 -41.07 0.46 23.02
N PHE A 55 -41.64 -0.72 22.72
CA PHE A 55 -41.28 -1.46 21.51
C PHE A 55 -41.64 -0.70 20.23
N ALA A 56 -42.80 -0.02 20.20
CA ALA A 56 -43.20 0.77 19.05
C ALA A 56 -42.23 1.95 18.79
N ILE A 57 -41.86 2.70 19.83
CA ILE A 57 -40.92 3.83 19.72
C ILE A 57 -39.55 3.34 19.23
N LEU A 58 -39.03 2.26 19.82
CA LEU A 58 -37.74 1.69 19.40
C LEU A 58 -37.79 1.21 17.94
N GLY A 59 -38.85 0.52 17.53
CA GLY A 59 -39.04 0.04 16.16
C GLY A 59 -39.11 1.18 15.15
N ILE A 60 -39.90 2.23 15.42
CA ILE A 60 -40.03 3.40 14.56
C ILE A 60 -38.71 4.17 14.49
N CYS A 61 -38.05 4.42 15.64
CA CYS A 61 -36.77 5.14 15.67
C CYS A 61 -35.69 4.38 14.90
N ALA A 62 -35.60 3.05 15.09
CA ALA A 62 -34.66 2.21 14.36
C ALA A 62 -34.97 2.19 12.84
N GLY A 63 -36.25 2.08 12.47
CA GLY A 63 -36.68 2.11 11.06
C GLY A 63 -36.34 3.43 10.37
N ILE A 64 -36.67 4.57 10.99
CA ILE A 64 -36.34 5.89 10.46
C ILE A 64 -34.82 6.10 10.42
N TRP A 65 -34.09 5.66 11.44
CA TRP A 65 -32.63 5.71 11.45
C TRP A 65 -32.04 4.94 10.28
N LEU A 66 -32.49 3.71 10.01
CA LEU A 66 -32.03 2.91 8.86
C LEU A 66 -32.33 3.61 7.54
N LEU A 67 -33.54 4.14 7.36
CA LEU A 67 -33.90 4.95 6.20
C LEU A 67 -32.97 6.15 6.03
N PHE A 68 -32.65 6.87 7.11
CA PHE A 68 -31.75 8.01 7.04
C PHE A 68 -30.30 7.61 6.75
N ASP A 69 -29.81 6.53 7.38
CA ASP A 69 -28.45 6.03 7.17
C ASP A 69 -28.23 5.59 5.71
N GLU A 70 -29.18 4.84 5.15
CA GLU A 70 -29.11 4.36 3.75
C GLU A 70 -29.27 5.49 2.73
N ASN A 71 -30.19 6.43 2.95
CA ASN A 71 -30.54 7.42 1.94
C ASN A 71 -29.78 8.74 2.08
N VAL A 72 -29.18 9.04 3.23
CA VAL A 72 -28.50 10.33 3.46
C VAL A 72 -27.06 10.11 3.91
N ALA A 73 -26.82 9.38 5.00
CA ALA A 73 -25.49 9.30 5.59
C ALA A 73 -24.48 8.56 4.68
N LYS A 74 -24.84 7.38 4.17
CA LYS A 74 -23.97 6.62 3.24
C LYS A 74 -23.74 7.37 1.92
N PRO A 75 -24.75 7.95 1.25
CA PRO A 75 -24.53 8.78 0.06
C PRO A 75 -23.58 9.96 0.28
N ILE A 76 -23.67 10.66 1.42
CA ILE A 76 -22.74 11.75 1.76
C ILE A 76 -21.30 11.23 1.87
N GLU A 77 -21.09 10.10 2.57
CA GLU A 77 -19.76 9.52 2.71
C GLU A 77 -19.20 9.06 1.35
N ARG A 78 -20.02 8.43 0.51
CA ARG A 78 -19.64 8.03 -0.85
C ARG A 78 -19.29 9.23 -1.73
N LEU A 79 -20.12 10.28 -1.72
CA LEU A 79 -19.87 11.51 -2.47
C LEU A 79 -18.54 12.15 -2.03
N ALA A 80 -18.30 12.26 -0.72
CA ALA A 80 -17.05 12.79 -0.19
C ALA A 80 -15.84 11.93 -0.58
N ALA A 81 -15.97 10.60 -0.56
CA ALA A 81 -14.90 9.69 -1.00
C ALA A 81 -14.58 9.87 -2.49
N HIS A 82 -15.60 10.00 -3.34
CA HIS A 82 -15.45 10.23 -4.78
C HIS A 82 -14.80 11.58 -5.08
N LEU A 83 -15.22 12.64 -4.38
CA LEU A 83 -14.60 13.96 -4.52
C LEU A 83 -13.11 13.94 -4.16
N ARG A 84 -12.70 13.20 -3.11
CA ARG A 84 -11.29 13.01 -2.78
C ARG A 84 -10.56 12.17 -3.83
N ALA A 85 -11.18 11.11 -4.33
CA ALA A 85 -10.62 10.29 -5.40
C ALA A 85 -10.34 11.13 -6.66
N ARG A 86 -11.24 12.06 -6.98
CA ARG A 86 -11.07 12.99 -8.10
C ARG A 86 -10.03 14.09 -7.84
N ALA A 87 -10.08 14.73 -6.67
CA ALA A 87 -9.20 15.84 -6.33
C ALA A 87 -7.75 15.41 -6.06
N HIS A 88 -7.55 14.24 -5.46
CA HIS A 88 -6.24 13.78 -4.98
C HIS A 88 -5.78 12.47 -5.61
N GLY A 89 -6.71 11.58 -5.95
CA GLY A 89 -6.40 10.31 -6.63
C GLY A 89 -6.35 10.42 -8.16
N GLY A 90 -6.68 11.56 -8.76
CA GLY A 90 -6.69 11.72 -10.22
C GLY A 90 -7.74 10.86 -10.94
N VAL A 91 -8.83 10.50 -10.26
CA VAL A 91 -9.95 9.73 -10.84
C VAL A 91 -10.86 10.65 -11.65
N THR A 92 -11.20 10.23 -12.86
CA THR A 92 -12.00 10.98 -13.85
C THR A 92 -13.43 10.49 -13.98
N SER A 93 -13.72 9.26 -13.52
CA SER A 93 -15.05 8.65 -13.55
C SER A 93 -16.17 9.57 -13.05
N ALA A 94 -17.30 9.53 -13.77
CA ALA A 94 -18.49 10.33 -13.47
C ALA A 94 -19.13 9.89 -12.14
N LEU A 95 -19.71 10.86 -11.43
CA LEU A 95 -20.52 10.55 -10.25
C LEU A 95 -21.79 9.82 -10.68
N ASP A 96 -22.07 8.66 -10.06
CA ASP A 96 -23.37 8.02 -10.20
C ASP A 96 -24.45 8.90 -9.53
N GLN A 97 -25.16 9.66 -10.35
CA GLN A 97 -26.21 10.58 -9.91
C GLN A 97 -27.36 9.87 -9.20
N ASN A 98 -27.56 8.57 -9.45
CA ASN A 98 -28.62 7.80 -8.77
C ASN A 98 -28.30 7.54 -7.30
N THR A 99 -27.02 7.40 -6.94
CA THR A 99 -26.61 7.11 -5.55
C THR A 99 -26.85 8.29 -4.61
N ALA A 100 -26.98 9.51 -5.14
CA ALA A 100 -27.12 10.73 -4.35
C ALA A 100 -28.48 11.43 -4.50
N ARG A 101 -29.50 10.72 -4.99
CA ARG A 101 -30.85 11.26 -5.29
C ARG A 101 -31.47 12.04 -4.12
N TYR A 102 -31.24 11.61 -2.88
CA TYR A 102 -31.79 12.23 -1.68
C TYR A 102 -30.94 13.37 -1.11
N LEU A 103 -29.80 13.70 -1.73
CA LEU A 103 -28.95 14.83 -1.33
C LEU A 103 -29.35 16.15 -1.99
N GLY A 104 -30.38 16.16 -2.83
CA GLY A 104 -30.85 17.34 -3.53
C GLY A 104 -29.76 17.98 -4.40
N ASP A 105 -29.67 19.31 -4.37
CA ASP A 105 -28.75 20.10 -5.20
C ASP A 105 -27.27 19.92 -4.82
N LEU A 106 -26.97 19.30 -3.67
CA LEU A 106 -25.60 19.07 -3.24
C LEU A 106 -24.85 18.15 -4.21
N ALA A 107 -25.52 17.12 -4.75
CA ALA A 107 -24.89 16.16 -5.63
C ALA A 107 -24.57 16.74 -7.03
N PRO A 108 -25.51 17.43 -7.71
CA PRO A 108 -25.20 18.17 -8.93
C PRO A 108 -24.12 19.23 -8.72
N ALA A 109 -24.21 20.06 -7.67
CA ALA A 109 -23.24 21.11 -7.41
C ALA A 109 -21.83 20.56 -7.14
N ALA A 110 -21.73 19.47 -6.38
CA ALA A 110 -20.47 18.76 -6.16
C ALA A 110 -19.91 18.18 -7.47
N SER A 111 -20.76 17.63 -8.33
CA SER A 111 -20.39 17.11 -9.64
C SER A 111 -19.88 18.20 -10.57
N ASP A 112 -20.54 19.35 -10.62
CA ASP A 112 -20.12 20.48 -11.46
C ASP A 112 -18.79 21.06 -10.99
N LEU A 113 -18.61 21.24 -9.67
CA LEU A 113 -17.35 21.70 -9.09
C LEU A 113 -16.22 20.71 -9.39
N ALA A 114 -16.47 19.41 -9.25
CA ALA A 114 -15.51 18.37 -9.58
C ALA A 114 -15.23 18.30 -11.09
N GLY A 115 -16.22 18.61 -11.92
CA GLY A 115 -16.11 18.82 -13.37
C GLY A 115 -15.12 19.93 -13.71
N GLN A 116 -15.34 21.11 -13.13
CA GLN A 116 -14.50 22.29 -13.35
C GLN A 116 -13.07 22.12 -12.81
N LEU A 117 -12.94 21.57 -11.60
CA LEU A 117 -11.63 21.23 -11.03
C LEU A 117 -10.90 20.22 -11.92
N GLY A 118 -11.59 19.19 -12.39
CA GLY A 118 -11.03 18.21 -13.32
C GLY A 118 -10.57 18.82 -14.65
N ALA A 119 -11.35 19.74 -15.23
CA ALA A 119 -10.97 20.43 -16.45
C ALA A 119 -9.76 21.37 -16.24
N ALA A 120 -9.72 22.06 -15.09
CA ALA A 120 -8.61 22.95 -14.75
C ALA A 120 -7.31 22.17 -14.45
N THR A 121 -7.39 21.07 -13.69
CA THR A 121 -6.24 20.19 -13.45
C THR A 121 -5.80 19.52 -14.74
N LEU A 122 -6.71 19.09 -15.62
CA LEU A 122 -6.34 18.51 -16.91
C LEU A 122 -5.57 19.52 -17.78
N SER A 123 -6.02 20.78 -17.86
CA SER A 123 -5.31 21.80 -18.64
C SER A 123 -3.91 22.12 -18.10
N THR A 124 -3.76 22.13 -16.77
CA THR A 124 -2.48 22.36 -16.09
C THR A 124 -1.58 21.14 -16.23
N ALA A 125 -2.14 19.94 -16.11
CA ALA A 125 -1.45 18.67 -16.28
C ALA A 125 -1.00 18.48 -17.73
N GLU A 126 -1.79 18.88 -18.73
CA GLU A 126 -1.39 18.84 -20.15
C GLU A 126 -0.25 19.81 -20.47
N ALA A 127 -0.20 20.96 -19.80
CA ALA A 127 0.91 21.91 -19.93
C ALA A 127 2.18 21.35 -19.28
N ILE A 128 2.07 20.82 -18.05
CA ILE A 128 3.18 20.18 -17.34
C ILE A 128 3.64 18.92 -18.07
N ALA A 129 2.73 18.09 -18.58
CA ALA A 129 3.04 16.84 -19.27
C ALA A 129 3.76 17.09 -20.59
N ARG A 130 3.43 18.16 -21.33
CA ARG A 130 4.18 18.54 -22.53
C ARG A 130 5.62 18.92 -22.22
N GLU A 131 5.84 19.72 -21.18
CA GLU A 131 7.20 20.06 -20.75
C GLU A 131 7.94 18.87 -20.12
N THR A 132 7.24 18.04 -19.36
CA THR A 132 7.81 16.82 -18.75
C THR A 132 8.17 15.80 -19.81
N ALA A 133 7.33 15.58 -20.83
CA ALA A 133 7.62 14.67 -21.95
C ALA A 133 8.82 15.17 -22.76
N ARG A 134 8.94 16.49 -22.94
CA ARG A 134 10.12 17.09 -23.56
C ARG A 134 11.38 16.87 -22.71
N LEU A 135 11.31 17.11 -21.39
CA LEU A 135 12.41 16.85 -20.46
C LEU A 135 12.77 15.37 -20.36
N GLU A 136 11.79 14.47 -20.36
CA GLU A 136 11.97 13.02 -20.37
C GLU A 136 12.59 12.57 -21.70
N ALA A 137 12.18 13.12 -22.84
CA ALA A 137 12.80 12.83 -24.13
C ALA A 137 14.26 13.34 -24.18
N GLU A 138 14.52 14.55 -23.66
CA GLU A 138 15.88 15.12 -23.56
C GLU A 138 16.75 14.29 -22.60
N LYS A 139 16.21 13.91 -21.44
CA LYS A 139 16.84 13.05 -20.45
C LYS A 139 17.06 11.63 -20.99
N ALA A 140 16.11 11.06 -21.71
CA ALA A 140 16.25 9.77 -22.37
C ALA A 140 17.36 9.82 -23.40
N ARG A 141 17.43 10.90 -24.20
CA ARG A 141 18.52 11.13 -25.15
C ARG A 141 19.88 11.27 -24.45
N LEU A 142 19.95 12.01 -23.35
CA LEU A 142 21.17 12.11 -22.53
C LEU A 142 21.52 10.78 -21.87
N THR A 143 20.52 10.00 -21.45
CA THR A 143 20.70 8.67 -20.89
C THR A 143 21.24 7.71 -21.95
N THR A 144 20.71 7.73 -23.18
CA THR A 144 21.25 6.96 -24.30
C THR A 144 22.71 7.32 -24.58
N LEU A 145 23.05 8.61 -24.59
CA LEU A 145 24.44 9.07 -24.79
C LEU A 145 25.37 8.68 -23.64
N LEU A 146 24.90 8.75 -22.38
CA LEU A 146 25.65 8.32 -21.20
C LEU A 146 25.78 6.80 -21.10
N SER A 147 24.81 6.08 -21.66
CA SER A 147 24.76 4.62 -21.61
C SER A 147 25.84 3.95 -22.45
N GLU A 148 26.50 4.66 -23.38
CA GLU A 148 27.62 4.14 -24.17
C GLU A 148 28.89 3.89 -23.33
N VAL A 149 28.91 4.31 -22.06
CA VAL A 149 30.02 4.03 -21.14
C VAL A 149 29.80 2.66 -20.48
N PRO A 150 30.69 1.66 -20.69
CA PRO A 150 30.52 0.30 -20.19
C PRO A 150 30.95 0.19 -18.72
N VAL A 151 30.34 0.99 -17.85
CA VAL A 151 30.75 1.08 -16.45
C VAL A 151 29.52 1.03 -15.56
N ALA A 152 29.42 -0.02 -14.75
CA ALA A 152 28.35 -0.16 -13.76
C ALA A 152 28.49 0.92 -12.70
N THR A 153 27.52 1.83 -12.65
CA THR A 153 27.60 3.04 -11.82
C THR A 153 26.49 3.07 -10.78
N VAL A 154 26.87 3.33 -9.52
CA VAL A 154 25.96 3.58 -8.41
C VAL A 154 26.31 4.93 -7.78
N MET A 155 25.31 5.77 -7.53
CA MET A 155 25.46 6.92 -6.65
C MET A 155 24.91 6.59 -5.26
N ALA A 156 25.69 6.92 -4.24
CA ALA A 156 25.32 6.69 -2.86
C ALA A 156 25.31 8.00 -2.05
N ALA A 157 24.38 8.08 -1.10
CA ALA A 157 24.35 9.10 -0.07
C ALA A 157 25.54 8.92 0.92
N PRO A 158 25.87 9.93 1.75
CA PRO A 158 26.97 9.83 2.72
C PRO A 158 26.84 8.67 3.72
N ASP A 159 25.62 8.18 3.94
CA ASP A 159 25.30 7.03 4.79
C ASP A 159 25.25 5.70 4.02
N HIS A 160 25.82 5.67 2.81
CA HIS A 160 25.94 4.50 1.93
C HIS A 160 24.62 4.00 1.33
N ARG A 161 23.53 4.76 1.39
CA ARG A 161 22.27 4.38 0.73
C ARG A 161 22.30 4.68 -0.76
N ILE A 162 21.80 3.74 -1.57
CA ILE A 162 21.73 3.84 -3.02
C ILE A 162 20.70 4.91 -3.40
N VAL A 163 21.15 5.89 -4.18
CA VAL A 163 20.34 7.04 -4.64
C VAL A 163 20.06 6.93 -6.13
N LEU A 164 21.00 6.34 -6.87
CA LEU A 164 20.91 6.11 -8.31
C LEU A 164 21.73 4.88 -8.66
N TYR A 165 21.24 4.10 -9.63
CA TYR A 165 22.03 3.06 -10.28
C TYR A 165 21.59 2.91 -11.74
N ASP A 166 22.53 2.51 -12.60
CA ASP A 166 22.24 2.12 -13.98
C ASP A 166 21.93 0.62 -14.09
N ALA A 167 21.53 0.18 -15.27
CA ALA A 167 21.17 -1.22 -15.52
C ALA A 167 22.35 -2.19 -15.28
N GLN A 168 23.58 -1.76 -15.54
CA GLN A 168 24.78 -2.56 -15.36
C GLN A 168 25.08 -2.77 -13.88
N ALA A 169 24.98 -1.71 -13.08
CA ALA A 169 25.03 -1.79 -11.62
C ALA A 169 23.89 -2.65 -11.08
N ALA A 170 22.67 -2.52 -11.63
CA ALA A 170 21.55 -3.38 -11.25
C ALA A 170 21.90 -4.86 -11.45
N ALA A 171 22.51 -5.21 -12.59
CA ALA A 171 22.95 -6.58 -12.88
C ALA A 171 24.03 -7.07 -11.91
N VAL A 172 25.04 -6.24 -11.61
CA VAL A 172 26.09 -6.57 -10.62
C VAL A 172 25.49 -6.81 -9.24
N LEU A 173 24.67 -5.89 -8.75
CA LEU A 173 24.04 -6.00 -7.42
C LEU A 173 23.10 -7.20 -7.33
N SER A 174 22.34 -7.47 -8.41
CA SER A 174 21.37 -8.58 -8.50
C SER A 174 21.99 -9.97 -8.45
N GLN A 175 23.31 -10.10 -8.60
CA GLN A 175 24.00 -11.37 -8.35
C GLN A 175 23.97 -11.76 -6.86
N ILE A 176 23.86 -10.77 -5.97
CA ILE A 176 23.81 -10.95 -4.51
C ILE A 176 22.36 -10.85 -4.01
N ALA A 177 21.66 -9.76 -4.35
CA ALA A 177 20.28 -9.51 -3.97
C ALA A 177 19.64 -8.50 -4.95
N PRO A 178 18.30 -8.44 -5.06
CA PRO A 178 17.65 -7.49 -5.95
C PRO A 178 18.13 -6.04 -5.70
N ALA A 179 18.57 -5.36 -6.77
CA ALA A 179 18.95 -3.95 -6.72
C ALA A 179 17.74 -3.07 -6.38
N ARG A 180 17.92 -2.11 -5.45
CA ARG A 180 16.83 -1.25 -5.01
C ARG A 180 17.31 0.10 -4.49
N LEU A 181 16.58 1.16 -4.80
CA LEU A 181 16.75 2.50 -4.27
C LEU A 181 16.53 2.51 -2.76
N GLY A 182 17.37 3.27 -2.06
CA GLY A 182 17.34 3.40 -0.61
C GLY A 182 17.98 2.24 0.17
N ALA A 183 18.36 1.14 -0.49
CA ALA A 183 19.14 0.09 0.17
C ALA A 183 20.52 0.57 0.57
N SER A 184 21.08 -0.02 1.62
CA SER A 184 22.49 0.20 1.96
C SER A 184 23.36 -0.55 0.95
N LEU A 185 24.43 0.08 0.47
CA LEU A 185 25.49 -0.64 -0.24
C LEU A 185 26.07 -1.78 0.60
N GLY A 186 25.97 -1.70 1.93
CA GLY A 186 26.33 -2.77 2.86
C GLY A 186 25.43 -4.01 2.82
N ASP A 187 24.30 -3.97 2.10
CA ASP A 187 23.46 -5.14 1.84
C ASP A 187 24.09 -6.02 0.74
N TYR A 188 24.89 -5.42 -0.14
CA TYR A 188 25.52 -6.06 -1.30
C TYR A 188 27.02 -6.28 -1.10
N LEU A 189 27.69 -5.33 -0.46
CA LEU A 189 29.14 -5.30 -0.31
C LEU A 189 29.56 -5.38 1.16
N GLU A 190 30.69 -6.00 1.44
CA GLU A 190 31.25 -6.00 2.79
C GLU A 190 31.47 -4.59 3.34
N ARG A 191 30.88 -4.30 4.50
CA ARG A 191 30.89 -2.96 5.11
C ARG A 191 32.29 -2.45 5.44
N GLY A 192 33.17 -3.29 5.98
CA GLY A 192 34.50 -2.88 6.43
C GLY A 192 35.36 -2.27 5.30
N PRO A 193 35.61 -3.01 4.20
CA PRO A 193 36.32 -2.49 3.04
C PRO A 193 35.66 -1.26 2.42
N LEU A 194 34.32 -1.24 2.32
CA LEU A 194 33.56 -0.12 1.77
C LEU A 194 33.73 1.16 2.59
N GLU A 195 33.55 1.09 3.90
CA GLU A 195 33.71 2.22 4.81
C GLU A 195 35.15 2.73 4.84
N ALA A 196 36.13 1.82 4.79
CA ALA A 196 37.55 2.18 4.74
C ALA A 196 37.88 2.96 3.46
N ALA A 197 37.37 2.52 2.31
CA ALA A 197 37.53 3.21 1.03
C ALA A 197 36.84 4.59 1.05
N HIS A 198 35.60 4.66 1.56
CA HIS A 198 34.84 5.90 1.68
C HIS A 198 35.52 6.93 2.60
N LYS A 199 35.98 6.51 3.78
CA LYS A 199 36.74 7.37 4.72
C LYS A 199 38.02 7.89 4.08
N LYS A 200 38.73 7.05 3.33
CA LYS A 200 39.94 7.45 2.60
C LYS A 200 39.62 8.51 1.54
N MET A 201 38.55 8.31 0.76
CA MET A 201 38.11 9.24 -0.29
C MET A 201 37.70 10.60 0.29
N ILE A 202 36.92 10.63 1.37
CA ILE A 202 36.55 11.89 2.06
C ILE A 202 37.81 12.61 2.55
N ARG A 203 38.75 11.89 3.18
CA ARG A 203 39.98 12.48 3.72
C ARG A 203 40.89 13.06 2.64
N THR A 204 40.96 12.43 1.47
CA THR A 204 41.85 12.88 0.38
C THR A 204 41.18 13.85 -0.59
N GLY A 205 39.84 13.89 -0.63
CA GLY A 205 39.07 14.59 -1.66
C GLY A 205 39.32 14.06 -3.08
N LYS A 206 39.88 12.85 -3.20
CA LYS A 206 40.29 12.24 -4.48
C LYS A 206 39.65 10.87 -4.65
N GLU A 207 39.60 10.41 -5.88
CA GLU A 207 39.19 9.06 -6.24
C GLU A 207 40.01 8.00 -5.49
N VAL A 208 39.35 6.93 -5.05
CA VAL A 208 39.95 5.79 -4.36
C VAL A 208 39.50 4.49 -5.00
N SER A 209 40.45 3.67 -5.44
CA SER A 209 40.19 2.29 -5.85
C SER A 209 40.28 1.34 -4.65
N ALA A 210 39.39 0.35 -4.61
CA ALA A 210 39.36 -0.72 -3.61
C ALA A 210 38.89 -2.04 -4.24
N ARG A 211 39.20 -3.17 -3.60
CA ARG A 211 38.56 -4.46 -3.89
C ARG A 211 37.62 -4.79 -2.73
N ILE A 212 36.37 -5.11 -3.04
CA ILE A 212 35.34 -5.36 -2.03
C ILE A 212 34.60 -6.64 -2.39
N THR A 213 34.53 -7.56 -1.43
CA THR A 213 33.78 -8.81 -1.57
C THR A 213 32.29 -8.55 -1.45
N GLY A 214 31.50 -9.27 -2.24
CA GLY A 214 30.06 -9.36 -2.05
C GLY A 214 29.72 -9.97 -0.68
N THR A 215 28.56 -9.62 -0.12
CA THR A 215 28.09 -10.18 1.16
C THR A 215 27.83 -11.68 1.12
N ASP A 216 27.69 -12.25 -0.08
CA ASP A 216 27.59 -13.69 -0.32
C ASP A 216 28.95 -14.43 -0.27
N GLY A 217 30.06 -13.69 -0.23
CA GLY A 217 31.42 -14.21 -0.23
C GLY A 217 31.87 -14.88 -1.53
N ARG A 218 31.08 -14.79 -2.61
CA ARG A 218 31.35 -15.54 -3.86
C ARG A 218 32.23 -14.77 -4.83
N GLN A 219 32.11 -13.44 -4.85
CA GLN A 219 32.79 -12.58 -5.80
C GLN A 219 33.45 -11.39 -5.12
N THR A 220 34.52 -10.88 -5.74
CA THR A 220 35.26 -9.71 -5.25
C THR A 220 35.37 -8.68 -6.35
N TYR A 221 34.63 -7.59 -6.20
CA TYR A 221 34.53 -6.54 -7.18
C TYR A 221 35.67 -5.54 -7.04
N GLY A 222 36.29 -5.16 -8.16
CA GLY A 222 37.08 -3.94 -8.25
C GLY A 222 36.14 -2.74 -8.28
N VAL A 223 36.30 -1.80 -7.34
CA VAL A 223 35.46 -0.60 -7.29
C VAL A 223 36.30 0.68 -7.25
N GLN A 224 35.80 1.72 -7.88
CA GLN A 224 36.32 3.09 -7.82
C GLN A 224 35.30 4.00 -7.15
N LEU A 225 35.70 4.63 -6.04
CA LEU A 225 34.89 5.60 -5.31
C LEU A 225 35.32 7.01 -5.72
N LYS A 226 34.40 7.82 -6.23
CA LYS A 226 34.63 9.21 -6.66
C LYS A 226 33.79 10.19 -5.83
N PRO A 227 34.39 11.25 -5.26
CA PRO A 227 33.65 12.28 -4.54
C PRO A 227 32.83 13.12 -5.53
N LEU A 228 31.65 13.56 -5.09
CA LEU A 228 30.68 14.27 -5.93
C LEU A 228 30.81 15.79 -5.79
N GLY A 229 32.03 16.33 -5.90
CA GLY A 229 32.29 17.77 -5.78
C GLY A 229 31.67 18.39 -4.52
N ASP A 230 30.88 19.45 -4.70
CA ASP A 230 30.13 20.13 -3.63
C ASP A 230 28.82 19.43 -3.23
N SER A 231 28.42 18.37 -3.93
CA SER A 231 27.18 17.63 -3.64
C SER A 231 27.38 16.63 -2.50
N HIS A 232 26.39 16.49 -1.62
CA HIS A 232 26.39 15.42 -0.61
C HIS A 232 26.30 14.06 -1.32
N GLY A 233 27.26 13.16 -1.09
CA GLY A 233 27.28 11.79 -1.63
C GLY A 233 28.57 11.44 -2.40
N TYR A 234 28.57 10.28 -3.04
CA TYR A 234 29.69 9.78 -3.83
C TYR A 234 29.25 8.77 -4.90
N VAL A 235 30.07 8.58 -5.92
CA VAL A 235 29.85 7.60 -6.99
C VAL A 235 30.72 6.36 -6.73
N VAL A 236 30.13 5.18 -6.91
CA VAL A 236 30.81 3.89 -6.97
C VAL A 236 30.73 3.38 -8.40
N ILE A 237 31.89 3.13 -8.98
CA ILE A 237 32.06 2.54 -10.30
C ILE A 237 32.58 1.12 -10.11
N PHE A 238 31.89 0.12 -10.65
CA PHE A 238 32.34 -1.28 -10.67
C PHE A 238 33.15 -1.54 -11.94
N ASP A 239 34.25 -2.28 -11.80
CA ASP A 239 35.05 -2.74 -12.93
C ASP A 239 34.24 -3.77 -13.74
N SER A 240 34.12 -3.53 -15.05
CA SER A 240 33.12 -4.15 -15.91
C SER A 240 33.45 -5.57 -16.37
N ALA A 241 34.61 -6.12 -15.99
CA ALA A 241 35.07 -7.43 -16.44
C ALA A 241 34.26 -8.62 -15.86
N GLU A 242 33.38 -8.39 -14.88
CA GLU A 242 32.71 -9.44 -14.09
C GLU A 242 31.19 -9.50 -14.29
N ALA A 243 30.62 -8.68 -15.19
CA ALA A 243 29.18 -8.67 -15.45
C ALA A 243 28.84 -9.22 -16.85
N GLU A 244 28.17 -10.38 -16.91
CA GLU A 244 27.58 -10.91 -18.14
C GLU A 244 26.36 -10.06 -18.53
N ILE A 245 26.56 -9.01 -19.33
CA ILE A 245 25.48 -8.11 -19.75
C ILE A 245 25.32 -8.17 -21.27
N PRO A 246 24.14 -8.54 -21.80
CA PRO A 246 23.87 -8.50 -23.23
C PRO A 246 24.01 -7.08 -23.81
N PRO A 247 24.71 -6.88 -24.93
CA PRO A 247 25.00 -5.54 -25.49
C PRO A 247 23.76 -4.71 -25.87
N GLU A 248 22.62 -5.34 -26.15
CA GLU A 248 21.40 -4.70 -26.67
C GLU A 248 20.32 -4.41 -25.61
N ALA A 249 20.53 -4.74 -24.33
CA ALA A 249 19.54 -4.47 -23.30
C ALA A 249 19.36 -2.95 -23.08
N ALA A 250 18.11 -2.48 -23.03
CA ALA A 250 17.79 -1.10 -22.69
C ALA A 250 18.44 -0.72 -21.35
N ARG A 251 18.99 0.50 -21.26
CA ARG A 251 19.85 0.96 -20.15
C ARG A 251 19.17 2.08 -19.35
N PRO A 252 18.02 1.83 -18.68
CA PRO A 252 17.36 2.86 -17.89
C PRO A 252 18.21 3.22 -16.66
N LEU A 253 18.30 4.51 -16.35
CA LEU A 253 18.81 4.99 -15.07
C LEU A 253 17.66 5.05 -14.06
N ILE A 254 17.85 4.43 -12.91
CA ILE A 254 16.89 4.42 -11.79
C ILE A 254 17.44 5.33 -10.69
N TYR A 255 16.66 6.31 -10.21
CA TYR A 255 17.14 7.28 -9.22
C TYR A 255 16.01 7.94 -8.39
N ASP A 256 16.36 8.36 -7.18
CA ASP A 256 15.61 9.33 -6.38
C ASP A 256 16.56 10.18 -5.52
N PHE A 257 16.85 11.41 -5.97
CA PHE A 257 17.82 12.29 -5.30
C PHE A 257 17.39 12.77 -3.91
N ALA A 258 16.12 12.66 -3.54
CA ALA A 258 15.71 13.01 -2.19
C ALA A 258 16.30 12.04 -1.14
N LEU A 259 16.74 10.86 -1.56
CA LEU A 259 17.43 9.90 -0.70
C LEU A 259 18.79 10.41 -0.20
N LEU A 260 19.34 11.49 -0.77
CA LEU A 260 20.60 12.10 -0.32
C LEU A 260 20.54 12.66 1.11
N ASN A 261 19.38 13.15 1.53
CA ASN A 261 19.17 13.78 2.83
C ASN A 261 18.00 13.10 3.56
N PRO A 262 18.18 11.88 4.07
CA PRO A 262 17.12 11.20 4.79
C PRO A 262 16.87 11.87 6.14
N GLU A 263 15.60 11.96 6.53
CA GLU A 263 15.29 12.17 7.93
C GLU A 263 15.26 10.83 8.68
N ALA A 264 16.04 10.75 9.76
CA ALA A 264 16.08 9.58 10.62
C ALA A 264 14.81 9.51 11.48
N ARG A 265 13.73 8.96 10.92
CA ARG A 265 12.47 8.67 11.63
C ARG A 265 12.20 7.18 11.66
N ARG A 266 11.55 6.72 12.73
CA ARG A 266 10.96 5.37 12.79
C ARG A 266 9.92 5.23 11.68
N ILE A 267 9.75 4.04 11.12
CA ILE A 267 8.94 3.88 9.90
C ILE A 267 7.46 4.24 10.14
N GLU A 268 6.96 4.02 11.37
CA GLU A 268 5.62 4.39 11.82
C GLU A 268 5.37 5.91 11.82
N ASP A 269 6.40 6.71 12.08
CA ASP A 269 6.32 8.17 12.17
C ASP A 269 6.66 8.86 10.83
N ARG A 270 6.98 8.08 9.79
CA ARG A 270 7.31 8.63 8.47
C ARG A 270 6.05 9.07 7.73
N PRO A 271 6.12 10.21 7.02
CA PRO A 271 5.07 10.61 6.08
C PRO A 271 4.82 9.52 5.05
N LEU A 272 3.56 9.31 4.65
CA LEU A 272 3.21 8.36 3.59
C LEU A 272 3.96 8.67 2.27
N SER A 273 4.13 9.96 1.96
CA SER A 273 4.91 10.47 0.83
C SER A 273 6.40 10.10 0.85
N ASP A 274 6.95 9.64 1.97
CA ASP A 274 8.38 9.31 2.11
C ASP A 274 8.64 7.80 2.30
N LEU A 275 7.58 6.99 2.28
CA LEU A 275 7.69 5.54 2.45
C LEU A 275 8.10 4.83 1.15
N SER A 276 8.76 3.70 1.35
CA SER A 276 8.92 2.66 0.35
C SER A 276 7.92 1.54 0.65
N PHE A 277 7.29 1.00 -0.38
CA PHE A 277 6.37 -0.12 -0.31
C PHE A 277 6.88 -1.25 -1.22
N ALA A 278 6.79 -2.49 -0.75
CA ALA A 278 6.96 -3.69 -1.55
C ALA A 278 5.57 -4.28 -1.77
N VAL A 279 5.00 -4.02 -2.93
CA VAL A 279 3.66 -4.48 -3.30
C VAL A 279 3.80 -5.83 -3.96
N PHE A 280 3.07 -6.83 -3.50
CA PHE A 280 3.20 -8.20 -4.03
C PHE A 280 1.87 -8.94 -4.07
N ASP A 281 1.86 -10.00 -4.86
CA ASP A 281 0.76 -10.96 -5.03
C ASP A 281 1.34 -12.36 -5.28
N THR A 282 0.57 -13.40 -4.95
CA THR A 282 0.95 -14.79 -5.20
C THR A 282 -0.13 -15.58 -5.93
N GLU A 283 0.31 -16.36 -6.92
CA GLU A 283 -0.53 -17.39 -7.53
C GLU A 283 -0.26 -18.73 -6.86
N THR A 284 -1.31 -19.53 -6.69
CA THR A 284 -1.27 -20.72 -5.84
C THR A 284 -1.99 -21.91 -6.46
N THR A 285 -1.66 -23.12 -5.98
CA THR A 285 -2.36 -24.35 -6.38
C THR A 285 -3.78 -24.41 -5.83
N GLY A 286 -4.16 -23.54 -4.88
CA GLY A 286 -5.49 -23.50 -4.27
C GLY A 286 -5.58 -22.50 -3.10
N LEU A 287 -6.74 -22.40 -2.48
CA LEU A 287 -7.09 -21.32 -1.53
C LEU A 287 -6.78 -21.61 -0.06
N LEU A 288 -6.09 -22.71 0.27
CA LEU A 288 -5.82 -23.13 1.65
C LEU A 288 -4.33 -23.03 1.98
N PRO A 289 -3.84 -21.95 2.64
CA PRO A 289 -2.41 -21.76 2.93
C PRO A 289 -1.74 -22.88 3.74
N HIS A 290 -2.50 -23.66 4.50
CA HIS A 290 -1.98 -24.80 5.25
C HIS A 290 -1.77 -26.07 4.41
N LYS A 291 -2.39 -26.15 3.21
CA LYS A 291 -2.39 -27.32 2.34
C LYS A 291 -1.79 -27.04 0.95
N ASP A 292 -2.15 -25.93 0.34
CA ASP A 292 -1.80 -25.58 -1.03
C ASP A 292 -0.40 -24.95 -1.11
N HIS A 293 0.09 -24.69 -2.31
CA HIS A 293 1.46 -24.23 -2.58
C HIS A 293 1.46 -23.00 -3.50
N VAL A 294 2.47 -22.13 -3.34
CA VAL A 294 2.71 -21.00 -4.26
C VAL A 294 3.32 -21.54 -5.55
N VAL A 295 2.88 -20.99 -6.68
CA VAL A 295 3.40 -21.31 -8.03
C VAL A 295 3.99 -20.09 -8.74
N GLN A 296 3.66 -18.88 -8.29
CA GLN A 296 4.28 -17.63 -8.77
C GLN A 296 4.25 -16.58 -7.66
N LEU A 297 5.28 -15.73 -7.60
CA LEU A 297 5.31 -14.52 -6.80
C LEU A 297 5.65 -13.34 -7.71
N GLY A 298 4.75 -12.36 -7.73
CA GLY A 298 4.94 -11.09 -8.43
C GLY A 298 5.09 -9.97 -7.41
N ALA A 299 6.08 -9.11 -7.56
CA ALA A 299 6.26 -7.98 -6.68
C ALA A 299 6.86 -6.78 -7.40
N LEU A 300 6.56 -5.57 -6.92
CA LEU A 300 7.21 -4.35 -7.38
C LEU A 300 7.36 -3.34 -6.24
N ARG A 301 8.26 -2.38 -6.42
CA ARG A 301 8.47 -1.32 -5.43
C ARG A 301 7.76 -0.03 -5.80
N VAL A 302 7.13 0.57 -4.80
CA VAL A 302 6.62 1.95 -4.84
C VAL A 302 7.47 2.77 -3.90
N LEU A 303 8.09 3.83 -4.40
CA LEU A 303 8.86 4.77 -3.62
C LEU A 303 8.18 6.13 -3.72
N ARG A 304 7.82 6.72 -2.57
CA ARG A 304 7.24 8.07 -2.49
C ARG A 304 6.01 8.27 -3.38
N GLY A 305 5.13 7.26 -3.36
CA GLY A 305 3.89 7.25 -4.14
C GLY A 305 4.07 7.02 -5.65
N ARG A 306 5.24 6.57 -6.10
CA ARG A 306 5.52 6.25 -7.51
C ARG A 306 6.07 4.84 -7.64
N ILE A 307 5.58 4.10 -8.64
CA ILE A 307 6.16 2.80 -9.02
C ILE A 307 7.60 3.05 -9.51
N VAL A 308 8.55 2.28 -8.99
CA VAL A 308 9.96 2.33 -9.41
C VAL A 308 10.14 1.33 -10.54
N GLU A 309 10.18 1.83 -11.78
CA GLU A 309 10.40 0.99 -12.96
C GLU A 309 11.73 0.25 -12.85
N GLY A 310 11.72 -1.06 -13.09
CA GLY A 310 12.89 -1.94 -12.98
C GLY A 310 13.11 -2.58 -11.60
N GLU A 311 12.46 -2.09 -10.54
CA GLU A 311 12.41 -2.78 -9.24
C GLU A 311 11.20 -3.71 -9.21
N THR A 312 11.32 -4.86 -9.87
CA THR A 312 10.23 -5.82 -10.04
C THR A 312 10.75 -7.26 -9.90
N LEU A 313 9.93 -8.13 -9.32
CA LEU A 313 10.13 -9.56 -9.26
C LEU A 313 8.96 -10.24 -9.98
N ASP A 314 9.27 -11.16 -10.90
CA ASP A 314 8.33 -12.07 -11.52
C ASP A 314 8.92 -13.47 -11.47
N LEU A 315 8.59 -14.20 -10.40
CA LEU A 315 9.28 -15.43 -10.02
C LEU A 315 8.31 -16.60 -10.04
N LEU A 316 8.54 -17.55 -10.94
CA LEU A 316 7.91 -18.87 -10.86
C LEU A 316 8.43 -19.62 -9.64
N VAL A 317 7.57 -20.43 -9.03
CA VAL A 317 7.86 -21.24 -7.86
C VAL A 317 7.54 -22.69 -8.18
N ASN A 318 8.47 -23.60 -7.93
CA ASN A 318 8.18 -25.02 -7.99
C ASN A 318 7.40 -25.43 -6.73
N PRO A 319 6.10 -25.80 -6.85
CA PRO A 319 5.29 -26.18 -5.69
C PRO A 319 5.69 -27.53 -5.09
N GLY A 320 6.49 -28.34 -5.80
CA GLY A 320 6.83 -29.72 -5.41
C GLY A 320 5.67 -30.70 -5.52
N ALA A 321 4.56 -30.30 -6.14
CA ALA A 321 3.34 -31.08 -6.31
C ALA A 321 2.62 -30.69 -7.61
N PRO A 322 1.76 -31.56 -8.19
CA PRO A 322 1.01 -31.23 -9.39
C PRO A 322 0.09 -30.01 -9.21
N ILE A 323 0.06 -29.11 -10.19
CA ILE A 323 -0.84 -27.95 -10.19
C ILE A 323 -2.25 -28.40 -10.64
N PRO A 324 -3.32 -28.15 -9.85
CA PRO A 324 -4.67 -28.48 -10.27
C PRO A 324 -5.08 -27.72 -11.55
N ALA A 325 -5.70 -28.43 -12.50
CA ALA A 325 -6.12 -27.84 -13.77
C ALA A 325 -7.09 -26.65 -13.61
N ALA A 326 -7.82 -26.57 -12.49
CA ALA A 326 -8.67 -25.43 -12.18
C ALA A 326 -7.86 -24.15 -11.91
N SER A 327 -6.75 -24.26 -11.17
CA SER A 327 -5.86 -23.14 -10.85
C SER A 327 -5.10 -22.68 -12.10
N THR A 328 -4.58 -23.63 -12.91
CA THR A 328 -3.97 -23.32 -14.21
C THR A 328 -4.90 -22.57 -15.16
N ARG A 329 -6.21 -22.87 -15.15
CA ARG A 329 -7.19 -22.13 -15.97
C ARG A 329 -7.38 -20.68 -15.54
N VAL A 330 -7.07 -20.35 -14.29
CA VAL A 330 -7.16 -18.98 -13.76
C VAL A 330 -5.86 -18.23 -14.09
N HIS A 331 -4.72 -18.75 -13.63
CA HIS A 331 -3.46 -18.01 -13.65
C HIS A 331 -2.49 -18.37 -14.78
N GLY A 332 -2.81 -19.38 -15.59
CA GLY A 332 -1.99 -19.80 -16.74
C GLY A 332 -0.72 -20.59 -16.39
N VAL A 333 -0.22 -20.54 -15.16
CA VAL A 333 0.96 -21.34 -14.72
C VAL A 333 0.71 -22.86 -14.84
N THR A 334 1.64 -23.55 -15.50
CA THR A 334 1.60 -25.01 -15.76
C THR A 334 2.76 -25.74 -15.06
N ASP A 335 2.61 -27.04 -14.84
CA ASP A 335 3.69 -27.90 -14.28
C ASP A 335 4.99 -27.82 -15.10
N ALA A 336 4.87 -27.65 -16.42
CA ALA A 336 6.02 -27.53 -17.32
C ALA A 336 6.83 -26.25 -17.07
N MET A 337 6.14 -25.13 -16.78
CA MET A 337 6.79 -23.84 -16.49
C MET A 337 7.56 -23.87 -15.17
N VAL A 338 7.01 -24.53 -14.15
CA VAL A 338 7.58 -24.51 -12.79
C VAL A 338 8.57 -25.63 -12.52
N LYS A 339 8.73 -26.60 -13.43
CA LYS A 339 9.54 -27.81 -13.23
C LYS A 339 10.97 -27.53 -12.73
N ASN A 340 11.62 -26.51 -13.29
CA ASN A 340 12.99 -26.11 -12.95
C ASN A 340 13.04 -24.81 -12.15
N ALA A 341 11.88 -24.28 -11.73
CA ALA A 341 11.81 -23.06 -10.96
C ALA A 341 12.34 -23.28 -9.53
N PRO A 342 12.83 -22.24 -8.83
CA PRO A 342 13.23 -22.34 -7.44
C PRO A 342 12.07 -22.73 -6.52
N ASP A 343 12.38 -23.26 -5.35
CA ASP A 343 11.37 -23.56 -4.33
C ASP A 343 10.90 -22.28 -3.62
N ILE A 344 9.80 -22.39 -2.86
CA ILE A 344 9.25 -21.25 -2.11
C ILE A 344 10.23 -20.69 -1.08
N THR A 345 11.13 -21.51 -0.54
CA THR A 345 12.15 -21.10 0.44
C THR A 345 13.12 -20.08 -0.18
N SER A 346 13.59 -20.38 -1.39
CA SER A 346 14.49 -19.52 -2.17
C SER A 346 13.79 -18.24 -2.59
N VAL A 347 12.58 -18.35 -3.16
CA VAL A 347 11.80 -17.19 -3.60
C VAL A 347 11.40 -16.28 -2.44
N SER A 348 11.03 -16.84 -1.29
CA SER A 348 10.72 -16.05 -0.08
C SER A 348 11.94 -15.29 0.45
N THR A 349 13.15 -15.87 0.35
CA THR A 349 14.39 -15.20 0.73
C THR A 349 14.67 -14.01 -0.19
N THR A 350 14.52 -14.20 -1.50
CA THR A 350 14.66 -13.14 -2.50
C THR A 350 13.66 -12.00 -2.25
N PHE A 351 12.39 -12.34 -2.01
CA PHE A 351 11.37 -11.35 -1.71
C PHE A 351 11.60 -10.63 -0.37
N HIS A 352 12.08 -11.36 0.65
CA HIS A 352 12.43 -10.76 1.95
C HIS A 352 13.51 -9.68 1.79
N HIS A 353 14.57 -9.97 1.04
CA HIS A 353 15.57 -8.95 0.71
C HIS A 353 14.95 -7.78 -0.07
N PHE A 354 14.14 -8.06 -1.08
CA PHE A 354 13.46 -7.03 -1.87
C PHE A 354 12.57 -6.10 -1.02
N ALA A 355 11.94 -6.64 0.01
CA ALA A 355 11.08 -5.90 0.95
C ALA A 355 11.83 -5.16 2.07
N THR A 356 13.14 -5.37 2.22
CA THR A 356 13.94 -4.73 3.28
C THR A 356 13.76 -3.22 3.30
N GLY A 357 13.39 -2.70 4.48
CA GLY A 357 13.17 -1.26 4.71
C GLY A 357 11.88 -0.71 4.10
N ALA A 358 11.03 -1.56 3.54
CA ALA A 358 9.75 -1.19 2.96
C ALA A 358 8.56 -1.70 3.79
N VAL A 359 7.40 -1.09 3.57
CA VAL A 359 6.10 -1.60 4.01
C VAL A 359 5.65 -2.65 3.01
N ILE A 360 5.32 -3.86 3.46
CA ILE A 360 4.74 -4.88 2.60
C ILE A 360 3.29 -4.52 2.32
N VAL A 361 2.87 -4.62 1.05
CA VAL A 361 1.48 -4.34 0.64
C VAL A 361 0.97 -5.49 -0.22
N ALA A 362 -0.24 -5.94 0.06
CA ALA A 362 -0.95 -6.90 -0.79
C ALA A 362 -2.46 -6.59 -0.78
N HIS A 363 -3.19 -7.23 -1.68
CA HIS A 363 -4.65 -7.21 -1.69
C HIS A 363 -5.16 -8.47 -0.99
N ASN A 364 -5.79 -8.35 0.18
CA ASN A 364 -6.07 -9.49 1.06
C ASN A 364 -4.79 -10.15 1.60
N ALA A 365 -3.88 -9.32 2.11
CA ALA A 365 -2.56 -9.67 2.62
C ALA A 365 -2.49 -10.87 3.58
N PRO A 366 -3.49 -11.16 4.46
CA PRO A 366 -3.47 -12.36 5.29
C PRO A 366 -3.34 -13.67 4.50
N PHE A 367 -3.86 -13.71 3.26
CA PHE A 367 -3.74 -14.87 2.39
C PHE A 367 -2.28 -15.11 1.96
N ASP A 368 -1.67 -14.14 1.26
CA ASP A 368 -0.31 -14.26 0.74
C ASP A 368 0.74 -14.38 1.85
N MET A 369 0.59 -13.58 2.91
CA MET A 369 1.49 -13.62 4.06
C MET A 369 1.43 -14.95 4.80
N ALA A 370 0.31 -15.68 4.76
CA ALA A 370 0.23 -17.02 5.37
C ALA A 370 1.16 -18.03 4.66
N PHE A 371 1.28 -17.96 3.33
CA PHE A 371 2.23 -18.79 2.58
C PHE A 371 3.68 -18.45 2.92
N LEU A 372 4.02 -17.15 2.94
CA LEU A 372 5.37 -16.68 3.26
C LEU A 372 5.78 -17.02 4.71
N ARG A 373 4.86 -16.87 5.68
CA ARG A 373 5.08 -17.25 7.08
C ARG A 373 5.21 -18.77 7.26
N ARG A 374 4.53 -19.57 6.43
CA ARG A 374 4.70 -21.04 6.44
C ARG A 374 6.08 -21.42 5.89
N ALA A 375 6.51 -20.79 4.79
CA ALA A 375 7.85 -21.02 4.22
C ALA A 375 8.96 -20.58 5.16
N ALA A 376 8.75 -19.48 5.90
CA ALA A 376 9.67 -18.95 6.91
C ALA A 376 10.05 -19.97 8.00
N LYS A 377 9.15 -20.91 8.35
CA LYS A 377 9.45 -21.98 9.32
C LYS A 377 10.59 -22.90 8.86
N LYS A 378 10.83 -23.01 7.55
CA LYS A 378 11.91 -23.81 6.97
C LYS A 378 13.19 -23.01 6.76
N SER A 379 13.08 -21.72 6.38
CA SER A 379 14.24 -20.85 6.11
C SER A 379 14.77 -20.12 7.33
N GLY A 380 14.02 -20.06 8.44
CA GLY A 380 14.37 -19.23 9.59
C GLY A 380 14.17 -17.72 9.36
N LEU A 381 13.49 -17.33 8.27
CA LEU A 381 13.16 -15.94 8.01
C LEU A 381 12.18 -15.41 9.05
N THR A 382 12.30 -14.13 9.38
CA THR A 382 11.34 -13.41 10.21
C THR A 382 10.68 -12.31 9.39
N TRP A 383 9.35 -12.28 9.37
CA TRP A 383 8.57 -11.25 8.69
C TRP A 383 8.13 -10.19 9.69
N ASP A 384 9.04 -9.26 10.02
CA ASP A 384 8.86 -8.14 10.95
C ASP A 384 8.48 -6.81 10.27
N HIS A 385 8.33 -6.85 8.95
CA HIS A 385 7.89 -5.73 8.12
C HIS A 385 6.48 -5.25 8.53
N PRO A 386 6.22 -3.94 8.54
CA PRO A 386 4.85 -3.43 8.53
C PRO A 386 4.10 -3.96 7.31
N VAL A 387 2.81 -4.24 7.49
CA VAL A 387 1.94 -4.72 6.41
C VAL A 387 0.74 -3.80 6.26
N LEU A 388 0.46 -3.35 5.05
CA LEU A 388 -0.80 -2.70 4.70
C LEU A 388 -1.59 -3.58 3.73
N ASP A 389 -2.91 -3.57 3.91
CA ASP A 389 -3.83 -4.30 3.06
C ASP A 389 -4.74 -3.33 2.29
N THR A 390 -4.73 -3.40 0.96
CA THR A 390 -5.55 -2.51 0.14
C THR A 390 -7.06 -2.71 0.34
N VAL A 391 -7.53 -3.86 0.85
CA VAL A 391 -8.91 -4.08 1.30
C VAL A 391 -9.23 -3.20 2.50
N LEU A 392 -8.34 -3.17 3.50
CA LEU A 392 -8.51 -2.34 4.70
C LEU A 392 -8.35 -0.85 4.36
N LEU A 393 -7.40 -0.48 3.50
CA LEU A 393 -7.28 0.90 3.01
C LEU A 393 -8.54 1.34 2.25
N SER A 394 -9.12 0.45 1.45
CA SER A 394 -10.39 0.67 0.76
C SER A 394 -11.54 0.86 1.75
N ALA A 395 -11.62 0.04 2.80
CA ALA A 395 -12.63 0.19 3.85
C ALA A 395 -12.47 1.51 4.63
N VAL A 396 -11.24 1.95 4.88
CA VAL A 396 -10.96 3.27 5.44
C VAL A 396 -11.50 4.33 4.50
N LEU A 397 -11.10 4.37 3.23
CA LEU A 397 -11.41 5.46 2.30
C LEU A 397 -12.87 5.49 1.83
N PHE A 398 -13.46 4.34 1.54
CA PHE A 398 -14.76 4.20 0.88
C PHE A 398 -15.86 3.58 1.76
N GLY A 399 -15.50 3.12 2.97
CA GLY A 399 -16.41 2.51 3.94
C GLY A 399 -16.55 1.00 3.78
N ALA A 400 -16.73 0.28 4.88
CA ALA A 400 -16.72 -1.19 4.92
C ALA A 400 -17.88 -1.91 4.21
N SER A 401 -18.89 -1.18 3.73
CA SER A 401 -20.08 -1.76 3.09
C SER A 401 -19.99 -1.83 1.57
N VAL A 402 -18.91 -1.33 0.96
CA VAL A 402 -18.73 -1.36 -0.49
C VAL A 402 -17.94 -2.62 -0.90
N PRO A 403 -18.04 -3.08 -2.16
CA PRO A 403 -17.16 -4.13 -2.66
C PRO A 403 -15.69 -3.69 -2.62
N HIS A 404 -14.85 -4.54 -2.04
CA HIS A 404 -13.42 -4.32 -1.86
C HIS A 404 -12.58 -5.34 -2.63
N THR A 405 -13.09 -5.94 -3.72
CA THR A 405 -12.27 -6.76 -4.61
C THR A 405 -11.31 -5.88 -5.40
N LEU A 406 -10.20 -6.45 -5.87
CA LEU A 406 -9.22 -5.72 -6.69
C LEU A 406 -9.87 -5.10 -7.94
N ASP A 407 -10.79 -5.82 -8.60
CA ASP A 407 -11.56 -5.28 -9.74
C ASP A 407 -12.39 -4.06 -9.33
N ALA A 408 -13.13 -4.13 -8.22
CA ALA A 408 -13.93 -3.01 -7.74
C ALA A 408 -13.07 -1.80 -7.32
N LEU A 409 -11.83 -2.04 -6.89
CA LEU A 409 -10.85 -1.01 -6.61
C LEU A 409 -10.31 -0.38 -7.89
N CYS A 410 -9.98 -1.20 -8.88
CA CYS A 410 -9.49 -0.75 -10.17
C CYS A 410 -10.52 0.10 -10.90
N ASP A 411 -11.77 -0.39 -10.98
CA ASP A 411 -12.90 0.33 -11.57
C ASP A 411 -13.14 1.67 -10.89
N ARG A 412 -13.08 1.71 -9.54
CA ARG A 412 -13.33 2.93 -8.76
C ARG A 412 -12.22 3.96 -8.89
N LEU A 413 -10.99 3.53 -9.17
CA LEU A 413 -9.80 4.37 -9.17
C LEU A 413 -9.24 4.63 -10.58
N ASP A 414 -10.00 4.28 -11.63
CA ASP A 414 -9.60 4.37 -13.03
C ASP A 414 -8.24 3.69 -13.30
N VAL A 415 -8.02 2.53 -12.67
CA VAL A 415 -6.85 1.67 -12.91
C VAL A 415 -7.25 0.59 -13.90
N THR A 416 -6.48 0.45 -14.98
CA THR A 416 -6.76 -0.54 -16.03
C THR A 416 -5.76 -1.67 -15.96
N ILE A 417 -6.26 -2.90 -15.77
CA ILE A 417 -5.44 -4.11 -15.86
C ILE A 417 -5.62 -4.69 -17.27
N PRO A 418 -4.57 -4.78 -18.10
CA PRO A 418 -4.66 -5.50 -19.37
C PRO A 418 -5.12 -6.93 -19.12
N THR A 419 -6.13 -7.40 -19.87
CA THR A 419 -6.72 -8.73 -19.64
C THR A 419 -5.68 -9.87 -19.68
N ALA A 420 -4.63 -9.73 -20.48
CA ALA A 420 -3.54 -10.70 -20.57
C ALA A 420 -2.64 -10.76 -19.32
N LEU A 421 -2.67 -9.73 -18.48
CA LEU A 421 -1.90 -9.67 -17.22
C LEU A 421 -2.78 -9.97 -16.01
N ARG A 422 -4.11 -9.99 -16.17
CA ARG A 422 -5.04 -10.31 -15.09
C ARG A 422 -4.84 -11.76 -14.65
N HIS A 423 -4.84 -12.01 -13.33
CA HIS A 423 -4.53 -13.33 -12.75
C HIS A 423 -3.11 -13.80 -13.07
N THR A 424 -2.19 -12.87 -13.27
CA THR A 424 -0.77 -13.15 -13.13
C THR A 424 -0.31 -12.45 -11.87
N ALA A 425 0.59 -13.08 -11.11
CA ALA A 425 1.05 -12.50 -9.85
C ALA A 425 1.64 -11.09 -10.07
N LEU A 426 2.40 -10.88 -11.15
CA LEU A 426 2.96 -9.56 -11.45
C LEU A 426 1.87 -8.55 -11.88
N GLY A 427 0.90 -8.96 -12.70
CA GLY A 427 -0.17 -8.08 -13.15
C GLY A 427 -1.07 -7.61 -12.00
N ASP A 428 -1.44 -8.51 -11.09
CA ASP A 428 -2.26 -8.20 -9.93
C ASP A 428 -1.47 -7.38 -8.88
N ALA A 429 -0.16 -7.65 -8.69
CA ALA A 429 0.72 -6.79 -7.90
C ALA A 429 0.85 -5.38 -8.48
N ARG A 430 0.94 -5.24 -9.81
CA ARG A 430 0.98 -3.93 -10.48
C ARG A 430 -0.32 -3.16 -10.31
N ALA A 431 -1.46 -3.81 -10.52
CA ALA A 431 -2.77 -3.20 -10.28
C ALA A 431 -2.91 -2.73 -8.82
N THR A 432 -2.49 -3.58 -7.88
CA THR A 432 -2.48 -3.26 -6.45
C THR A 432 -1.59 -2.05 -6.14
N ALA A 433 -0.43 -1.94 -6.80
CA ALA A 433 0.48 -0.82 -6.63
C ALA A 433 -0.08 0.49 -7.21
N GLU A 434 -0.72 0.43 -8.38
CA GLU A 434 -1.39 1.59 -8.96
C GLU A 434 -2.55 2.05 -8.07
N VAL A 435 -3.38 1.13 -7.58
CA VAL A 435 -4.42 1.39 -6.58
C VAL A 435 -3.83 2.05 -5.33
N LEU A 436 -2.72 1.52 -4.79
CA LEU A 436 -2.04 2.10 -3.65
C LEU A 436 -1.61 3.54 -3.92
N CYS A 437 -0.95 3.81 -5.06
CA CYS A 437 -0.49 5.15 -5.42
C CYS A 437 -1.64 6.17 -5.50
N ARG A 438 -2.83 5.72 -5.92
CA ARG A 438 -4.06 6.55 -5.95
C ARG A 438 -4.63 6.79 -4.56
N MET A 439 -4.51 5.82 -3.65
CA MET A 439 -5.03 5.90 -2.28
C MET A 439 -4.18 6.75 -1.34
N LEU A 440 -2.85 6.72 -1.47
CA LEU A 440 -1.93 7.46 -0.60
C LEU A 440 -2.30 8.95 -0.45
N PRO A 441 -2.46 9.75 -1.52
CA PRO A 441 -2.84 11.16 -1.38
C PRO A 441 -4.27 11.34 -0.86
N MET A 442 -5.17 10.36 -1.06
CA MET A 442 -6.51 10.39 -0.48
C MET A 442 -6.50 10.19 1.04
N LEU A 443 -5.60 9.33 1.54
CA LEU A 443 -5.38 9.11 2.98
C LEU A 443 -4.84 10.38 3.63
N GLU A 444 -3.84 11.01 3.01
CA GLU A 444 -3.27 12.28 3.46
C GLU A 444 -4.33 13.38 3.50
N ALA A 445 -5.17 13.50 2.46
CA ALA A 445 -6.27 14.47 2.42
C ALA A 445 -7.35 14.23 3.49
N ARG A 446 -7.40 13.04 4.08
CA ARG A 446 -8.27 12.71 5.22
C ARG A 446 -7.60 12.96 6.58
N GLY A 447 -6.34 13.40 6.57
CA GLY A 447 -5.54 13.69 7.76
C GLY A 447 -4.73 12.50 8.29
N PHE A 448 -4.64 11.40 7.52
CA PHE A 448 -3.77 10.28 7.87
C PHE A 448 -2.44 10.47 7.15
N THR A 449 -1.49 11.08 7.83
CA THR A 449 -0.25 11.57 7.21
C THR A 449 0.93 10.64 7.40
N THR A 450 0.88 9.78 8.43
CA THR A 450 1.95 8.83 8.75
C THR A 450 1.50 7.39 8.61
N LEU A 451 2.44 6.45 8.54
CA LEU A 451 2.13 5.02 8.55
C LEU A 451 1.36 4.61 9.82
N GLY A 452 1.75 5.15 10.98
CA GLY A 452 1.09 4.90 12.25
C GLY A 452 -0.37 5.35 12.25
N ASP A 453 -0.68 6.50 11.64
CA ASP A 453 -2.07 6.97 11.48
C ASP A 453 -2.89 5.96 10.67
N VAL A 454 -2.34 5.49 9.54
CA VAL A 454 -3.03 4.55 8.65
C VAL A 454 -3.29 3.21 9.34
N ILE A 455 -2.28 2.63 10.00
CA ILE A 455 -2.42 1.35 10.73
C ILE A 455 -3.46 1.49 11.85
N ALA A 456 -3.50 2.62 12.56
CA ALA A 456 -4.50 2.85 13.59
C ALA A 456 -5.93 2.85 13.03
N GLN A 457 -6.11 3.31 11.79
CA GLN A 457 -7.42 3.30 11.12
C GLN A 457 -7.80 1.93 10.55
N THR A 458 -6.87 1.21 9.92
CA THR A 458 -7.14 -0.14 9.37
C THR A 458 -7.62 -1.10 10.44
N ARG A 459 -7.09 -0.99 11.66
CA ARG A 459 -7.51 -1.78 12.85
C ARG A 459 -8.99 -1.64 13.19
N GLN A 460 -9.60 -0.47 12.93
CA GLN A 460 -11.04 -0.27 13.18
C GLN A 460 -11.91 -1.12 12.25
N HIS A 461 -11.32 -1.65 11.17
CA HIS A 461 -11.95 -2.51 10.18
C HIS A 461 -11.59 -3.99 10.34
N GLY A 462 -11.03 -4.41 11.49
CA GLY A 462 -10.63 -5.80 11.76
C GLY A 462 -11.74 -6.86 11.63
N ARG A 463 -13.02 -6.45 11.60
CA ARG A 463 -14.16 -7.33 11.31
C ARG A 463 -14.22 -7.78 9.84
N LEU A 464 -13.72 -6.96 8.92
CA LEU A 464 -13.68 -7.25 7.50
C LEU A 464 -12.53 -8.20 7.18
N LEU A 465 -11.36 -7.91 7.73
CA LEU A 465 -10.15 -8.67 7.51
C LEU A 465 -9.18 -8.47 8.67
N GLN A 466 -8.42 -9.51 9.02
CA GLN A 466 -7.44 -9.44 10.10
C GLN A 466 -6.31 -8.47 9.75
N ASP A 467 -6.05 -7.49 10.62
CA ASP A 467 -4.84 -6.66 10.54
C ASP A 467 -3.62 -7.48 10.98
N LEU A 468 -2.53 -7.39 10.20
CA LEU A 468 -1.34 -8.22 10.40
C LEU A 468 -0.26 -7.56 11.27
N ASN A 469 -0.43 -6.30 11.67
CA ASN A 469 0.55 -5.56 12.46
C ASN A 469 0.36 -5.84 13.96
N PRO A 470 1.40 -6.32 14.68
CA PRO A 470 1.31 -6.61 16.11
C PRO A 470 0.80 -5.43 16.96
N VAL A 471 0.13 -5.77 18.06
CA VAL A 471 -0.33 -4.81 19.06
C VAL A 471 0.50 -5.01 20.32
N ASP A 472 0.96 -3.93 20.95
CA ASP A 472 1.57 -4.07 22.28
C ASP A 472 0.52 -4.46 23.34
N LYS A 473 0.96 -4.84 24.53
CA LYS A 473 0.06 -5.26 25.63
C LYS A 473 -0.73 -4.10 26.24
N GLN A 474 -0.51 -2.86 25.82
CA GLN A 474 -1.08 -1.63 26.39
C GLN A 474 -2.08 -0.94 25.44
N GLY A 475 -2.21 -1.43 24.20
CA GLY A 475 -3.12 -0.89 23.20
C GLY A 475 -2.56 0.29 22.41
N ASP A 476 -1.26 0.57 22.55
CA ASP A 476 -0.56 1.67 21.88
C ASP A 476 0.20 1.21 20.61
N ALA A 477 0.75 2.19 19.90
CA ALA A 477 1.22 2.11 18.52
C ALA A 477 2.15 0.93 18.23
N TRP A 478 1.94 0.31 17.07
CA TRP A 478 2.81 -0.72 16.51
C TRP A 478 4.26 -0.25 16.46
N GLN A 479 5.19 -1.08 16.95
CA GLN A 479 6.63 -0.87 16.84
C GLN A 479 7.25 -1.98 15.98
N VAL A 480 7.98 -1.59 14.93
CA VAL A 480 8.81 -2.54 14.17
C VAL A 480 9.75 -3.25 15.14
N GLY A 481 9.79 -4.58 15.11
CA GLY A 481 10.75 -5.35 15.92
C GLY A 481 10.39 -5.52 17.41
N SER A 482 9.17 -5.16 17.86
CA SER A 482 8.71 -5.59 19.18
C SER A 482 8.41 -7.09 19.15
N LYS A 483 9.39 -7.88 19.60
CA LYS A 483 9.32 -9.34 19.72
C LYS A 483 8.01 -9.81 20.38
N THR A 484 7.38 -10.82 19.77
CA THR A 484 6.82 -11.96 20.53
C THR A 484 7.63 -13.19 20.19
#